data_AF-A0A366K906-F1
#
_entry.id   AF-A0A366K906-F1
#
_cell.length_a   1.000
_cell.length_b   1.000
_cell.length_c   1.000
_cell.angle_alpha   90.00
_cell.angle_beta   90.00
_cell.angle_gamma   90.00
#
_symmetry.space_group_name_H-M   'P 1'
#
loop_
_entity.id
_entity.type
_entity.pdbx_description
1 polymer ?
#
loop_
_entity_poly.entity_id
_entity_poly.type
_entity_poly.pdbx_seq_one_letter_code
_entity_poly.pdbx_strand_id
1 'polypeptide(L)'
;IGVWSRRSRWLGWIQLFAGPVADPGRSAAAVALVLAVMIVPIITSVGRDIFAQAPRLQREAALALGATKWETIRLAVLPFGRAGLISASMLGLGRALGETMAVLMILSPGLTYSVRLLRASANQTIAANIAAQFPEADSMGVATLVAT
;
A
#
# COMPACT_ATOMS: atom_id res chain seq x y z
N ILE A 1 -26.02 13.46 -15.21
CA ILE A 1 -26.56 12.96 -13.91
C ILE A 1 -25.90 11.61 -13.64
N GLY A 2 -24.80 11.61 -12.88
CA GLY A 2 -23.83 10.51 -12.84
C GLY A 2 -24.25 9.35 -11.93
N VAL A 3 -23.81 8.13 -12.28
CA VAL A 3 -23.96 6.89 -11.51
C VAL A 3 -23.60 7.05 -10.02
N TRP A 4 -22.65 7.95 -9.73
CA TRP A 4 -22.19 8.30 -8.39
C TRP A 4 -23.24 8.97 -7.49
N SER A 5 -24.13 9.80 -8.05
CA SER A 5 -25.22 10.44 -7.27
C SER A 5 -26.35 9.47 -6.92
N ARG A 6 -26.40 8.31 -7.59
CA ARG A 6 -27.34 7.24 -7.28
C ARG A 6 -26.81 6.39 -6.12
N ARG A 7 -25.50 6.08 -6.11
CA ARG A 7 -24.88 5.28 -5.03
C ARG A 7 -24.76 6.01 -3.70
N SER A 8 -24.51 7.33 -3.69
CA SER A 8 -24.39 8.11 -2.45
C SER A 8 -25.70 8.23 -1.66
N ARG A 9 -26.87 8.16 -2.31
CA ARG A 9 -28.19 8.18 -1.65
C ARG A 9 -28.51 6.90 -0.88
N TRP A 10 -27.98 5.77 -1.30
CA TRP A 10 -28.20 4.46 -0.64
C TRP A 10 -27.08 4.07 0.32
N LEU A 11 -25.81 4.45 0.03
CA LEU A 11 -24.65 4.14 0.87
C LEU A 11 -24.17 5.31 1.74
N GLY A 12 -24.93 6.42 1.83
CA GLY A 12 -24.59 7.60 2.65
C GLY A 12 -24.50 7.34 4.16
N TRP A 13 -25.01 6.20 4.62
CA TRP A 13 -24.87 5.71 6.00
C TRP A 13 -23.43 5.25 6.32
N ILE A 14 -22.67 4.84 5.31
CA ILE A 14 -21.26 4.50 5.46
C ILE A 14 -20.45 5.79 5.31
N GLN A 15 -19.72 6.18 6.36
CA GLN A 15 -18.92 7.41 6.40
C GLN A 15 -17.89 7.52 5.24
N LEU A 16 -17.57 6.41 4.57
CA LEU A 16 -16.76 6.36 3.35
C LEU A 16 -17.39 7.10 2.14
N PHE A 17 -18.73 7.12 1.99
CA PHE A 17 -19.43 7.62 0.78
C PHE A 17 -20.19 8.95 0.96
N ALA A 18 -20.21 9.52 2.16
CA ALA A 18 -20.95 10.75 2.42
C ALA A 18 -20.20 11.99 1.90
N GLY A 19 -20.76 12.71 0.91
CA GLY A 19 -20.35 14.09 0.56
C GLY A 19 -20.01 14.40 -0.91
N PRO A 20 -19.72 15.67 -1.26
CA PRO A 20 -19.36 16.08 -2.62
C PRO A 20 -18.14 15.31 -3.10
N VAL A 21 -18.30 14.69 -4.27
CA VAL A 21 -17.27 13.94 -4.96
C VAL A 21 -16.15 14.89 -5.35
N ALA A 22 -14.94 14.56 -4.92
CA ALA A 22 -13.79 15.17 -5.55
C ALA A 22 -13.40 14.40 -6.80
N ASP A 23 -12.68 15.07 -7.69
CA ASP A 23 -12.16 14.47 -8.91
C ASP A 23 -11.50 13.10 -8.63
N PRO A 24 -11.89 12.04 -9.37
CA PRO A 24 -11.44 10.66 -9.12
C PRO A 24 -9.91 10.51 -8.98
N GLY A 25 -9.14 11.40 -9.61
CA GLY A 25 -7.68 11.38 -9.62
C GLY A 25 -6.99 11.93 -8.37
N ARG A 26 -7.68 12.62 -7.45
CA ARG A 26 -7.07 13.28 -6.27
C ARG A 26 -7.55 12.73 -4.93
N SER A 27 -8.02 11.47 -4.91
CA SER A 27 -8.53 10.81 -3.71
C SER A 27 -7.50 9.88 -3.08
N ALA A 28 -7.56 9.69 -1.76
CA ALA A 28 -6.69 8.75 -1.04
C ALA A 28 -6.87 7.30 -1.55
N ALA A 29 -8.07 6.96 -2.04
CA ALA A 29 -8.34 5.68 -2.68
C ALA A 29 -7.58 5.49 -4.00
N ALA A 30 -7.42 6.54 -4.81
CA ALA A 30 -6.63 6.48 -6.04
C ALA A 30 -5.14 6.28 -5.72
N VAL A 31 -4.61 6.97 -4.71
CA VAL A 31 -3.23 6.78 -4.22
C VAL A 31 -3.02 5.35 -3.73
N ALA A 32 -3.95 4.83 -2.91
CA ALA A 32 -3.87 3.46 -2.41
C ALA A 32 -3.88 2.42 -3.53
N LEU A 33 -4.65 2.63 -4.60
CA LEU A 33 -4.67 1.77 -5.78
C LEU A 33 -3.32 1.77 -6.51
N VAL A 34 -2.74 2.95 -6.75
CA VAL A 34 -1.42 3.08 -7.39
C VAL A 34 -0.34 2.36 -6.57
N LEU A 35 -0.30 2.61 -5.26
CA LEU A 35 0.63 1.94 -4.36
C LEU A 35 0.41 0.42 -4.33
N ALA A 36 -0.84 -0.04 -4.34
CA ALA A 36 -1.14 -1.48 -4.38
C ALA A 36 -0.59 -2.13 -5.64
N VAL A 37 -0.78 -1.52 -6.81
CA VAL A 37 -0.25 -2.03 -8.09
C VAL A 37 1.28 -2.12 -8.07
N MET A 38 1.98 -1.24 -7.35
CA MET A 38 3.44 -1.31 -7.21
C MET A 38 3.91 -2.37 -6.21
N ILE A 39 3.30 -2.45 -5.02
CA ILE A 39 3.77 -3.33 -3.95
C ILE A 39 3.47 -4.80 -4.25
N VAL A 40 2.35 -5.09 -4.92
CA VAL A 40 1.93 -6.45 -5.23
C VAL A 40 3.00 -7.24 -6.00
N PRO A 41 3.58 -6.75 -7.11
CA PRO A 41 4.70 -7.40 -7.79
C PRO A 41 5.87 -7.75 -6.86
N ILE A 42 6.25 -6.84 -5.96
CA ILE A 42 7.37 -7.03 -5.02
C ILE A 42 7.06 -8.17 -4.04
N ILE A 43 5.88 -8.17 -3.42
CA ILE A 43 5.50 -9.22 -2.48
C ILE A 43 5.38 -10.57 -3.21
N THR A 44 4.84 -10.58 -4.43
CA THR A 44 4.67 -11.83 -5.20
C THR A 44 5.99 -12.45 -5.67
N SER A 45 6.99 -11.64 -6.06
CA SER A 45 8.30 -12.15 -6.45
C SER A 45 9.05 -12.73 -5.26
N VAL A 46 9.13 -11.98 -4.15
CA VAL A 46 9.78 -12.45 -2.92
C VAL A 46 9.06 -13.67 -2.34
N GLY A 47 7.72 -13.65 -2.33
CA GLY A 47 6.91 -14.78 -1.91
C GLY A 47 7.21 -16.05 -2.70
N ARG A 48 7.36 -15.95 -4.03
CA ARG A 48 7.74 -17.08 -4.89
C ARG A 48 9.08 -17.69 -4.47
N ASP A 49 10.08 -16.85 -4.21
CA ASP A 49 11.42 -17.30 -3.83
C ASP A 49 11.43 -18.00 -2.46
N ILE A 50 10.62 -17.50 -1.52
CA ILE A 50 10.43 -18.13 -0.20
C ILE A 50 9.78 -19.51 -0.35
N PHE A 51 8.72 -19.63 -1.15
CA PHE A 51 8.03 -20.91 -1.34
C PHE A 51 8.87 -21.91 -2.15
N ALA A 52 9.74 -21.44 -3.05
CA ALA A 52 10.66 -22.31 -3.78
C ALA A 52 11.67 -23.00 -2.85
N GLN A 53 12.05 -22.35 -1.75
CA GLN A 53 12.96 -22.87 -0.74
C GLN A 53 12.31 -23.86 0.24
N ALA A 54 10.99 -24.08 0.17
CA ALA A 54 10.31 -25.03 1.05
C ALA A 54 10.88 -26.45 0.90
N PRO A 55 11.15 -27.20 2.00
CA PRO A 55 11.76 -28.51 1.93
C PRO A 55 10.97 -29.47 1.03
N ARG A 56 11.64 -30.07 0.03
CA ARG A 56 11.01 -31.05 -0.88
C ARG A 56 10.57 -32.31 -0.12
N LEU A 57 11.36 -32.72 0.87
CA LEU A 57 11.09 -33.90 1.70
C LEU A 57 9.73 -33.83 2.41
N GLN A 58 9.36 -32.67 2.97
CA GLN A 58 8.06 -32.50 3.65
C GLN A 58 6.88 -32.58 2.66
N ARG A 59 7.08 -32.10 1.43
CA ARG A 59 6.07 -32.16 0.37
C ARG A 59 5.88 -33.60 -0.13
N GLU A 60 6.98 -34.31 -0.36
CA GLU A 60 6.98 -35.70 -0.83
C GLU A 60 6.44 -36.66 0.24
N ALA A 61 6.78 -36.45 1.51
CA ALA A 61 6.23 -37.21 2.63
C ALA A 61 4.73 -37.01 2.78
N ALA A 62 4.22 -35.77 2.66
CA ALA A 62 2.79 -35.50 2.72
C ALA A 62 2.03 -36.20 1.58
N LEU A 63 2.57 -36.18 0.35
CA LEU A 63 2.00 -36.89 -0.78
C LEU A 63 2.04 -38.42 -0.59
N ALA A 64 3.12 -38.97 -0.01
CA ALA A 64 3.26 -40.39 0.29
C ALA A 64 2.28 -40.87 1.37
N LEU A 65 1.86 -39.98 2.28
CA LEU A 65 0.81 -40.23 3.28
C LEU A 65 -0.60 -40.13 2.71
N GLY A 66 -0.75 -39.90 1.40
CA GLY A 66 -2.04 -39.79 0.72
C GLY A 66 -2.67 -38.40 0.79
N ALA A 67 -1.95 -37.36 1.23
CA ALA A 67 -2.47 -36.00 1.25
C ALA A 67 -2.64 -35.45 -0.19
N THR A 68 -3.69 -34.66 -0.39
CA THR A 68 -3.91 -33.95 -1.64
C THR A 68 -2.90 -32.81 -1.84
N LYS A 69 -2.77 -32.32 -3.09
CA LYS A 69 -1.90 -31.18 -3.42
C LYS A 69 -2.22 -29.95 -2.56
N TRP A 70 -3.50 -29.69 -2.33
CA TRP A 70 -3.95 -28.54 -1.52
C TRP A 70 -3.63 -28.71 -0.04
N GLU A 71 -3.84 -29.91 0.51
CA GLU A 71 -3.48 -30.23 1.91
C GLU A 71 -1.97 -30.12 2.12
N THR A 72 -1.18 -30.60 1.16
CA THR A 72 0.29 -30.47 1.18
C THR A 72 0.73 -28.99 1.19
N ILE A 73 0.09 -28.14 0.39
CA ILE A 73 0.38 -26.70 0.38
C ILE A 73 0.03 -26.06 1.72
N ARG A 74 -1.15 -26.39 2.28
CA ARG A 74 -1.60 -25.86 3.57
C ARG A 74 -0.78 -26.31 4.77
N LEU A 75 -0.35 -27.57 4.79
CA LEU A 75 0.29 -28.17 5.95
C LEU A 75 1.82 -28.07 5.93
N ALA A 76 2.45 -28.07 4.75
CA ALA A 76 3.91 -28.02 4.63
C ALA A 76 4.40 -26.65 4.13
N VAL A 77 3.82 -26.13 3.05
CA VAL A 77 4.38 -24.97 2.33
C VAL A 77 3.99 -23.63 2.98
N LEU A 78 2.72 -23.44 3.31
CA LEU A 78 2.21 -22.22 3.94
C LEU A 78 2.84 -21.92 5.31
N PRO A 79 2.96 -22.87 6.27
CA PRO A 79 3.56 -22.59 7.56
C PRO A 79 5.08 -22.38 7.50
N PHE A 80 5.77 -22.96 6.51
CA PHE A 80 7.18 -22.70 6.26
C PHE A 80 7.40 -21.26 5.77
N GLY A 81 6.62 -20.81 4.78
CA GLY A 81 6.77 -19.50 4.17
C GLY A 81 6.19 -18.33 4.97
N ARG A 82 5.43 -18.58 6.05
CA ARG A 82 4.70 -17.52 6.79
C ARG A 82 5.60 -16.37 7.28
N ALA A 83 6.78 -16.69 7.83
CA ALA A 83 7.70 -15.69 8.34
C ALA A 83 8.31 -14.86 7.21
N GLY A 84 8.63 -15.50 6.08
CA GLY A 84 9.09 -14.82 4.88
C GLY A 84 8.00 -13.96 4.24
N LEU A 85 6.73 -14.38 4.27
CA LEU A 85 5.64 -13.57 3.73
C LEU A 85 5.42 -12.29 4.56
N ILE A 86 5.60 -12.37 5.88
CA ILE A 86 5.56 -11.20 6.77
C ILE A 86 6.70 -10.24 6.43
N SER A 87 7.93 -10.72 6.27
CA SER A 87 9.07 -9.85 5.90
C SER A 87 8.92 -9.26 4.50
N ALA A 88 8.43 -10.03 3.53
CA ALA A 88 8.12 -9.54 2.18
C ALA A 88 7.06 -8.42 2.21
N SER A 89 6.05 -8.57 3.06
CA SER A 89 5.03 -7.54 3.26
C SER A 89 5.61 -6.27 3.86
N MET A 90 6.50 -6.40 4.86
CA MET A 90 7.21 -5.26 5.44
C MET A 90 8.14 -4.56 4.44
N LEU A 91 8.84 -5.32 3.59
CA LEU A 91 9.67 -4.77 2.51
C LEU A 91 8.83 -3.95 1.53
N GLY A 92 7.69 -4.50 1.10
CA GLY A 92 6.75 -3.82 0.22
C GLY A 92 6.22 -2.50 0.81
N LEU A 93 5.84 -2.53 2.10
CA LEU A 93 5.39 -1.34 2.82
C LEU A 93 6.50 -0.29 2.96
N GLY A 94 7.73 -0.70 3.29
CA GLY A 94 8.88 0.19 3.34
C GLY A 94 9.16 0.86 1.98
N ARG A 95 9.03 0.10 0.88
CA ARG A 95 9.20 0.63 -0.48
C ARG A 95 8.11 1.64 -0.84
N ALA A 96 6.85 1.39 -0.44
CA ALA A 96 5.76 2.33 -0.67
C ALA A 96 5.85 3.61 0.17
N LEU A 97 6.38 3.52 1.40
CA LEU A 97 6.73 4.69 2.20
C LEU A 97 7.88 5.50 1.57
N GLY A 98 8.74 4.87 0.77
CA GLY A 98 9.75 5.56 -0.04
C GLY A 98 9.18 6.29 -1.26
N GLU A 99 7.96 5.98 -1.68
CA GLU A 99 7.27 6.65 -2.81
C GLU A 99 6.39 7.83 -2.38
N THR A 100 6.73 8.46 -1.25
CA THR A 100 6.04 9.65 -0.72
C THR A 100 5.98 10.81 -1.70
N MET A 101 6.93 10.91 -2.63
CA MET A 101 6.89 11.88 -3.73
C MET A 101 5.69 11.68 -4.65
N ALA A 102 5.33 10.43 -4.97
CA ALA A 102 4.14 10.15 -5.78
C ALA A 102 2.85 10.48 -5.01
N VAL A 103 2.82 10.20 -3.71
CA VAL A 103 1.68 10.53 -2.84
C VAL A 103 1.45 12.04 -2.75
N LEU A 104 2.51 12.83 -2.64
CA LEU A 104 2.45 14.30 -2.65
C LEU A 104 1.88 14.87 -3.95
N MET A 105 2.27 14.32 -5.10
CA MET A 105 1.83 14.81 -6.41
C MET A 105 0.36 14.51 -6.69
N ILE A 106 -0.16 13.41 -6.13
CA ILE A 106 -1.53 12.93 -6.40
C ILE A 106 -2.52 13.48 -5.35
N LEU A 107 -2.10 13.60 -4.09
CA LEU A 107 -2.95 14.00 -2.99
C LEU A 107 -2.96 15.53 -2.84
N SER A 108 -4.09 16.16 -3.13
CA SER A 108 -4.25 17.61 -2.88
C SER A 108 -4.15 17.90 -1.37
N PRO A 109 -3.30 18.84 -0.92
CA PRO A 109 -3.15 19.14 0.50
C PRO A 109 -4.48 19.64 1.08
N GLY A 110 -5.00 18.90 2.05
CA GLY A 110 -6.21 19.25 2.81
C GLY A 110 -5.91 19.35 4.29
N LEU A 111 -6.23 20.49 4.91
CA LEU A 111 -5.91 20.83 6.31
C LEU A 111 -6.77 20.07 7.36
N THR A 112 -7.38 18.95 7.01
CA THR A 112 -8.32 18.24 7.89
C THR A 112 -8.10 16.73 7.81
N TYR A 113 -8.03 16.07 8.97
CA TYR A 113 -8.03 14.60 9.08
C TYR A 113 -9.48 14.12 9.16
N SER A 114 -9.97 13.43 8.15
CA SER A 114 -11.31 12.82 8.19
C SER A 114 -11.26 11.38 7.68
N VAL A 115 -12.02 10.46 8.26
CA VAL A 115 -12.05 9.01 7.90
C VAL A 115 -12.72 8.76 6.52
N ARG A 116 -12.65 9.75 5.62
CA ARG A 116 -13.48 9.85 4.42
C ARG A 116 -12.58 9.74 3.21
N LEU A 117 -12.19 8.51 2.94
CA LEU A 117 -11.18 8.13 1.95
C LEU A 117 -11.56 8.51 0.49
N LEU A 118 -12.85 8.79 0.23
CA LEU A 118 -13.38 9.12 -1.10
C LEU A 118 -13.54 10.64 -1.38
N ARG A 119 -13.26 11.51 -0.40
CA ARG A 119 -13.17 12.97 -0.68
C ARG A 119 -11.72 13.35 -0.95
N ALA A 120 -11.47 14.14 -1.98
CA ALA A 120 -10.21 14.90 -2.08
C ALA A 120 -10.24 16.04 -1.07
N SER A 121 -9.05 16.46 -0.67
CA SER A 121 -8.83 17.60 0.22
C SER A 121 -9.18 17.36 1.69
N ALA A 122 -9.38 16.11 2.14
CA ALA A 122 -9.68 15.81 3.55
C ALA A 122 -8.81 14.68 4.15
N ASN A 123 -7.71 14.34 3.46
CA ASN A 123 -6.72 13.37 3.91
C ASN A 123 -5.33 13.91 3.51
N GLN A 124 -4.45 14.09 4.48
CA GLN A 124 -3.01 14.24 4.28
C GLN A 124 -2.32 13.09 4.99
N THR A 125 -1.31 12.49 4.35
CA THR A 125 -0.44 11.53 5.04
C THR A 125 0.62 12.30 5.82
N ILE A 126 1.05 11.78 6.97
CA ILE A 126 2.08 12.43 7.81
C ILE A 126 3.36 12.69 6.99
N ALA A 127 3.75 11.74 6.15
CA ALA A 127 4.90 11.88 5.26
C ALA A 127 4.70 12.95 4.16
N ALA A 128 3.48 13.09 3.62
CA ALA A 128 3.17 14.17 2.69
C ALA A 128 3.18 15.55 3.37
N ASN A 129 2.78 15.64 4.64
CA ASN A 129 2.84 16.90 5.36
C ASN A 129 4.31 17.33 5.62
N ILE A 130 5.17 16.40 6.04
CA ILE A 130 6.60 16.67 6.23
C ILE A 130 7.26 17.11 4.93
N ALA A 131 7.05 16.38 3.83
CA ALA A 131 7.67 16.74 2.56
C ALA A 131 7.10 18.04 1.93
N ALA A 132 5.84 18.40 2.20
CA ALA A 132 5.28 19.69 1.82
C ALA A 132 5.85 20.87 2.65
N GLN A 133 6.31 20.60 3.88
CA GLN A 133 6.94 21.61 4.74
C GLN A 133 8.44 21.79 4.47
N PHE A 134 9.10 20.80 3.86
CA PHE A 134 10.51 20.86 3.46
C PHE A 134 10.71 20.51 1.97
N PRO A 135 10.15 21.30 1.02
CA PRO A 135 10.24 20.95 -0.40
C PRO A 135 11.67 21.08 -0.96
N GLU A 136 12.47 21.96 -0.38
CA GLU A 136 13.80 22.33 -0.87
C GLU A 136 14.71 22.59 0.32
N ALA A 137 15.92 22.02 0.30
CA ALA A 137 17.01 22.50 1.14
C ALA A 137 17.21 23.97 0.78
N ASP A 138 16.91 24.86 1.74
CA ASP A 138 17.08 26.30 1.59
C ASP A 138 18.45 26.57 0.93
N SER A 139 18.45 27.31 -0.16
CA SER A 139 19.67 27.74 -0.86
C SER A 139 20.69 28.42 0.07
N MET A 140 20.23 28.92 1.22
CA MET A 140 21.03 29.47 2.31
C MET A 140 21.80 28.39 3.11
N GLY A 141 21.26 27.18 3.25
CA GLY A 141 21.88 26.05 3.95
C GLY A 141 23.04 25.41 3.17
N VAL A 142 22.93 25.35 1.84
CA VAL A 142 24.01 24.89 0.95
C VAL A 142 25.17 25.90 0.95
N ALA A 143 24.85 27.20 0.94
CA ALA A 143 25.87 28.26 1.02
C ALA A 143 26.66 28.21 2.34
N THR A 144 26.04 27.80 3.45
CA THR A 144 26.71 27.71 4.75
C THR A 144 27.64 26.49 4.84
N LEU A 145 27.33 25.38 4.15
CA LEU A 145 28.15 24.17 4.12
C LEU A 145 29.35 24.24 3.14
N VAL A 146 29.30 25.11 2.13
CA VAL A 146 30.43 25.34 1.20
C VAL A 146 31.37 26.44 1.71
N ALA A 147 30.93 27.26 2.67
CA ALA A 147 31.68 28.40 3.21
C ALA A 147 32.54 28.08 4.46
N THR A 148 32.59 26.82 4.91
CA THR A 148 33.52 26.31 5.94
C THR A 148 34.39 25.21 5.38
#